data_AF-A0A966SV81-F1
#
_entry.id   AF-A0A966SV81-F1
#
_cell.length_a   1.000
_cell.length_b   1.000
_cell.length_c   1.000
_cell.angle_alpha   90.00
_cell.angle_beta   90.00
_cell.angle_gamma   90.00
#
_symmetry.space_group_name_H-M   'P 1'
#
loop_
_entity.id
_entity.type
_entity.pdbx_description
1 polymer ?
#
loop_
_entity_poly.entity_id
_entity_poly.type
_entity_poly.pdbx_seq_one_letter_code
_entity_poly.pdbx_strand_id
1 'polypeptide(L)'
;MIWSLYLIVITIALMMLPLVPGLMELFRPTDLEPLRVPQGYDSNPMHFADGFRGFIAKHDFGDKSSKINRDGIIKEVGKYQVVGVKGIPTLSNNPTVDRLLLSTYDLMLPADKLFEKEVYTTANITTSNNGYFRTLLAGKDMQIGNGCMVIRWAHAEGNMTVGRKTTLLGRITSRSQITLGEGCSFERLYAPKIVFVEEEEPPVVAHSTERKVLKELDDVRLKSARRNLLRGRLVIPERHVFDGDVVTFGKADIEDYGYLKGSIKCNAHQDIGRYVQESASIEDSIKGTTRFKIGNHVRIDGSIFCTHDIFIGENCLIAGPVIAENRLVIGSGTVIGTPDAPCSIIANEVIVERGVVIYGTIWATKVGKVTLPAQQERQVRMSA
;
A
#
# COMPACT_ATOMS: atom_id res chain seq x y z
N MET A 1 18.40 47.16 45.29
CA MET A 1 18.04 45.78 45.67
C MET A 1 16.57 45.46 45.38
N ILE A 2 15.61 46.29 45.82
CA ILE A 2 14.17 46.12 45.55
C ILE A 2 13.83 46.10 44.05
N TRP A 3 14.45 46.97 43.25
CA TRP A 3 14.24 47.02 41.79
C TRP A 3 14.67 45.76 41.05
N SER A 4 15.79 45.15 41.47
CA SER A 4 16.28 43.89 40.92
C SER A 4 15.31 42.74 41.21
N LEU A 5 14.69 42.74 42.39
CA LEU A 5 13.68 41.77 42.77
C LEU A 5 12.42 41.89 41.89
N TYR A 6 11.94 43.11 41.66
CA TYR A 6 10.79 43.35 40.78
C TYR A 6 11.06 42.89 39.35
N LEU A 7 12.25 43.18 38.82
CA LEU A 7 12.62 42.78 37.47
C LEU A 7 12.68 41.25 37.33
N ILE A 8 13.22 40.54 38.33
CA ILE A 8 13.24 39.08 38.37
C ILE A 8 11.81 38.51 38.41
N VAL A 9 10.95 39.02 39.31
CA VAL A 9 9.58 38.54 39.45
C VAL A 9 8.77 38.77 38.17
N ILE A 10 8.91 39.95 37.55
CA ILE A 10 8.24 40.27 36.28
C ILE A 10 8.73 39.35 35.16
N THR A 11 10.03 39.08 35.10
CA THR A 11 10.61 38.18 34.08
C THR A 11 10.09 36.76 34.24
N ILE A 12 10.06 36.23 35.47
CA ILE A 12 9.51 34.90 35.76
C ILE A 12 8.02 34.85 35.41
N ALA A 13 7.25 35.87 35.78
CA ALA A 13 5.82 35.93 35.44
C ALA A 13 5.59 35.93 33.93
N LEU A 14 6.39 36.69 33.17
CA LEU A 14 6.34 36.71 31.70
C LEU A 14 6.74 35.37 31.07
N MET A 15 7.72 34.66 31.64
CA MET A 15 8.11 33.32 31.17
C MET A 15 7.05 32.25 31.48
N MET A 16 6.32 32.39 32.59
CA MET A 16 5.28 31.43 32.98
C MET A 16 3.95 31.68 32.26
N LEU A 17 3.67 32.91 31.83
CA LEU A 17 2.44 33.29 31.14
C LEU A 17 2.09 32.39 29.92
N PRO A 18 3.02 32.08 28.98
CA PRO A 18 2.71 31.18 27.86
C PRO A 18 2.53 29.71 28.27
N LEU A 19 2.93 29.31 29.49
CA LEU A 19 2.74 27.96 30.02
C LEU A 19 1.41 27.78 30.76
N VAL A 20 0.72 28.88 31.10
CA VAL A 20 -0.57 28.85 31.82
C VAL A 20 -1.63 28.00 31.09
N PRO A 21 -1.82 28.09 29.75
CA PRO A 21 -2.80 27.25 29.06
C PRO A 21 -2.50 25.76 29.21
N GLY A 22 -1.24 25.36 29.04
CA GLY A 22 -0.82 23.95 29.18
C GLY A 22 -0.92 23.42 30.61
N LEU A 23 -0.60 24.26 31.62
CA LEU A 23 -0.82 23.92 33.03
C LEU A 23 -2.31 23.81 33.35
N MET A 24 -3.15 24.72 32.85
CA MET A 24 -4.60 24.65 33.01
C MET A 24 -5.18 23.40 32.38
N GLU A 25 -4.70 23.01 31.20
CA GLU A 25 -5.10 21.78 30.52
C GLU A 25 -4.65 20.51 31.28
N LEU A 26 -3.47 20.53 31.92
CA LEU A 26 -3.00 19.44 32.76
C LEU A 26 -3.89 19.19 34.00
N PHE A 27 -4.42 20.27 34.61
CA PHE A 27 -5.27 20.18 35.81
C PHE A 27 -6.77 20.11 35.49
N ARG A 28 -7.20 20.59 34.32
CA ARG A 28 -8.56 20.52 33.80
C ARG A 28 -8.51 20.17 32.32
N PRO A 29 -8.34 18.88 31.99
CA PRO A 29 -8.28 18.42 30.61
C PRO A 29 -9.61 18.77 29.94
N THR A 30 -9.57 19.79 29.09
CA THR A 30 -10.72 20.29 28.33
C THR A 30 -10.77 19.63 26.96
N ASP A 31 -9.63 19.13 26.47
CA ASP A 31 -9.48 18.40 25.21
C ASP A 31 -9.45 16.87 25.44
N LEU A 32 -10.48 16.35 26.13
CA LEU A 32 -10.66 14.91 26.34
C LEU A 32 -11.31 14.22 25.13
N GLU A 33 -11.92 15.00 24.24
CA GLU A 33 -12.50 14.45 23.02
C GLU A 33 -11.42 14.33 21.95
N PRO A 34 -11.26 13.16 21.31
CA PRO A 34 -10.31 13.03 20.21
C PRO A 34 -10.62 14.10 19.17
N LEU A 35 -9.59 14.83 18.74
CA LEU A 35 -9.63 15.73 17.58
C LEU A 35 -10.48 15.06 16.49
N ARG A 36 -11.66 15.64 16.22
CA ARG A 36 -12.52 15.17 15.14
C ARG A 36 -11.82 15.48 13.83
N VAL A 37 -10.95 14.57 13.38
CA VAL A 37 -10.55 14.50 11.97
C VAL A 37 -11.85 14.15 11.24
N PRO A 38 -12.43 15.06 10.45
CA PRO A 38 -13.66 14.77 9.73
C PRO A 38 -13.38 13.62 8.77
N GLN A 39 -13.80 12.40 9.12
CA GLN A 39 -13.60 11.18 8.32
C GLN A 39 -14.23 11.27 6.92
N GLY A 40 -15.08 12.28 6.67
CA GLY A 40 -15.78 12.53 5.41
C GLY A 40 -14.98 13.30 4.35
N TYR A 41 -13.79 13.81 4.67
CA TYR A 41 -12.90 14.40 3.68
C TYR A 41 -11.64 13.53 3.54
N ASP A 42 -11.51 12.88 2.38
CA ASP A 42 -10.29 12.25 1.82
C ASP A 42 -10.16 10.71 1.80
N SER A 43 -11.27 9.95 1.87
CA SER A 43 -11.23 8.47 1.81
C SER A 43 -11.84 7.80 0.58
N ASN A 44 -12.59 8.49 -0.31
CA ASN A 44 -13.13 7.84 -1.52
C ASN A 44 -11.98 7.52 -2.50
N PRO A 45 -11.60 6.24 -2.70
CA PRO A 45 -10.53 5.89 -3.61
C PRO A 45 -10.84 6.30 -5.05
N MET A 46 -12.12 6.43 -5.39
CA MET A 46 -12.62 6.70 -6.75
C MET A 46 -12.82 8.18 -7.05
N HIS A 47 -12.42 9.08 -6.15
CA HIS A 47 -12.62 10.53 -6.31
C HIS A 47 -12.19 11.08 -7.68
N PHE A 48 -11.03 10.64 -8.20
CA PHE A 48 -10.55 11.07 -9.52
C PHE A 48 -11.44 10.56 -10.66
N ALA A 49 -11.91 9.32 -10.57
CA ALA A 49 -12.77 8.73 -11.58
C ALA A 49 -14.14 9.42 -11.61
N ASP A 50 -14.74 9.62 -10.43
CA ASP A 50 -16.03 10.30 -10.30
C ASP A 50 -15.93 11.76 -10.76
N GLY A 51 -14.88 12.47 -10.37
CA GLY A 51 -14.60 13.83 -10.81
C GLY A 51 -14.41 13.93 -12.33
N PHE A 52 -13.68 13.00 -12.93
CA PHE A 52 -13.46 12.99 -14.38
C PHE A 52 -14.73 12.65 -15.17
N ARG A 53 -15.56 11.72 -14.68
CA ARG A 53 -16.88 11.48 -15.28
C ARG A 53 -17.77 12.71 -15.23
N GLY A 54 -17.78 13.41 -14.08
CA GLY A 54 -18.47 14.70 -13.95
C GLY A 54 -17.95 15.73 -14.95
N PHE A 55 -16.64 15.79 -15.19
CA PHE A 55 -16.04 16.65 -16.22
C PHE A 55 -16.52 16.27 -17.63
N ILE A 56 -16.56 14.99 -17.98
CA ILE A 56 -17.03 14.52 -19.29
C ILE A 56 -18.53 14.76 -19.51
N ALA A 57 -19.33 14.69 -18.45
CA ALA A 57 -20.77 14.94 -18.50
C ALA A 57 -21.11 16.42 -18.72
N LYS A 58 -20.27 17.33 -18.22
CA LYS A 58 -20.47 18.79 -18.34
C LYS A 58 -20.15 19.36 -19.72
N HIS A 59 -19.37 18.65 -20.53
CA HIS A 59 -18.92 19.13 -21.84
C HIS A 59 -19.61 18.38 -22.98
N ASP A 60 -20.00 19.12 -24.02
CA ASP A 60 -20.58 18.56 -25.23
C ASP A 60 -19.48 18.10 -26.20
N PHE A 61 -19.24 16.80 -26.23
CA PHE A 61 -18.34 16.14 -27.18
C PHE A 61 -19.10 15.62 -28.41
N GLY A 62 -20.29 16.16 -28.72
CA GLY A 62 -21.18 15.69 -29.76
C GLY A 62 -21.64 14.24 -29.55
N ASP A 63 -21.94 13.55 -30.65
CA ASP A 63 -22.30 12.14 -30.61
C ASP A 63 -21.10 11.25 -30.18
N LYS A 64 -21.11 10.83 -28.91
CA LYS A 64 -20.13 9.92 -28.30
C LYS A 64 -20.27 8.47 -28.78
N SER A 65 -21.36 8.15 -29.48
CA SER A 65 -21.66 6.82 -30.03
C SER A 65 -21.37 6.68 -31.53
N SER A 66 -20.67 7.66 -32.11
CA SER A 66 -20.28 7.70 -33.51
C SER A 66 -19.69 6.37 -34.02
N LYS A 67 -20.07 5.96 -35.24
CA LYS A 67 -19.53 4.76 -35.90
C LYS A 67 -18.08 4.95 -36.37
N ILE A 68 -17.66 6.19 -36.60
CA ILE A 68 -16.34 6.53 -37.12
C ILE A 68 -15.60 7.48 -36.17
N ASN A 69 -14.28 7.53 -36.30
CA ASN A 69 -13.48 8.45 -35.50
C ASN A 69 -13.77 9.90 -35.89
N ARG A 70 -13.91 10.77 -34.88
CA ARG A 70 -14.22 12.18 -35.07
C ARG A 70 -13.34 13.03 -34.19
N ASP A 71 -12.52 13.86 -34.80
CA ASP A 71 -11.72 14.85 -34.10
C ASP A 71 -12.56 16.11 -33.81
N GLY A 72 -12.21 16.82 -32.74
CA GLY A 72 -12.79 18.10 -32.41
C GLY A 72 -11.92 18.91 -31.44
N ILE A 73 -12.33 20.15 -31.20
CA ILE A 73 -11.67 21.06 -30.28
C ILE A 73 -12.73 21.74 -29.43
N ILE A 74 -12.54 21.74 -28.11
CA ILE A 74 -13.32 22.56 -27.17
C ILE A 74 -12.32 23.53 -26.52
N LYS A 75 -12.65 24.81 -26.46
CA LYS A 75 -11.73 25.86 -25.97
C LYS A 75 -11.13 25.55 -24.58
N GLU A 76 -11.95 24.99 -23.68
CA GLU A 76 -11.56 24.69 -22.29
C GLU A 76 -10.86 23.32 -22.14
N VAL A 77 -11.15 22.36 -23.02
CA VAL A 77 -10.62 20.99 -22.95
C VAL A 77 -9.38 20.79 -23.83
N GLY A 78 -9.33 21.51 -24.96
CA GLY A 78 -8.37 21.32 -26.04
C GLY A 78 -8.86 20.35 -27.10
N LYS A 79 -7.90 19.69 -27.77
CA LYS A 79 -8.16 18.70 -28.82
C LYS A 79 -8.73 17.42 -28.21
N TYR A 80 -9.71 16.82 -28.87
CA TYR A 80 -10.24 15.51 -28.52
C TYR A 80 -10.49 14.68 -29.77
N GLN A 81 -10.60 13.36 -29.58
CA GLN A 81 -11.09 12.43 -30.58
C GLN A 81 -12.14 11.52 -29.94
N VAL A 82 -13.34 11.49 -30.52
CA VAL A 82 -14.31 10.41 -30.27
C VAL A 82 -13.91 9.23 -31.15
N VAL A 83 -13.58 8.10 -30.53
CA VAL A 83 -13.18 6.86 -31.18
C VAL A 83 -14.43 6.01 -31.41
N GLY A 84 -14.67 5.67 -32.67
CA GLY A 84 -15.87 4.96 -33.08
C GLY A 84 -15.82 3.45 -32.80
N VAL A 85 -16.81 2.72 -33.33
CA VAL A 85 -17.09 1.30 -33.04
C VAL A 85 -15.92 0.34 -33.24
N LYS A 86 -14.95 0.69 -34.10
CA LYS A 86 -13.75 -0.14 -34.29
C LYS A 86 -12.82 -0.13 -33.07
N GLY A 87 -12.96 0.84 -32.16
CA GLY A 87 -12.17 0.92 -30.94
C GLY A 87 -10.71 1.32 -31.13
N ILE A 88 -10.30 1.67 -32.35
CA ILE A 88 -8.91 2.02 -32.68
C ILE A 88 -8.85 3.50 -33.02
N PRO A 89 -8.12 4.34 -32.26
CA PRO A 89 -8.00 5.76 -32.53
C PRO A 89 -7.24 6.03 -33.82
N THR A 90 -7.62 7.08 -34.56
CA THR A 90 -6.87 7.52 -35.74
C THR A 90 -5.78 8.47 -35.27
N LEU A 91 -4.57 7.94 -35.15
CA LEU A 91 -3.40 8.66 -34.65
C LEU A 91 -2.39 8.88 -35.77
N SER A 92 -1.63 9.98 -35.68
CA SER A 92 -0.50 10.20 -36.57
C SER A 92 0.69 9.31 -36.17
N ASN A 93 1.72 9.29 -37.01
CA ASN A 93 2.99 8.62 -36.70
C ASN A 93 3.81 9.33 -35.60
N ASN A 94 3.31 10.44 -35.04
CA ASN A 94 3.97 11.11 -33.92
C ASN A 94 3.98 10.18 -32.68
N PRO A 95 5.11 10.04 -31.97
CA PRO A 95 5.16 9.31 -30.70
C PRO A 95 4.19 9.88 -29.65
N THR A 96 3.87 11.18 -29.72
CA THR A 96 3.01 11.86 -28.76
C THR A 96 1.58 12.03 -29.27
N VAL A 97 0.61 11.77 -28.40
CA VAL A 97 -0.83 11.99 -28.57
C VAL A 97 -1.27 13.10 -27.61
N ASP A 98 -1.48 14.29 -28.16
CA ASP A 98 -1.77 15.55 -27.44
C ASP A 98 -3.28 15.86 -27.33
N ARG A 99 -4.13 14.83 -27.34
CA ARG A 99 -5.60 14.97 -27.37
C ARG A 99 -6.30 13.97 -26.45
N LEU A 100 -7.42 14.40 -25.88
CA LEU A 100 -8.33 13.55 -25.11
C LEU A 100 -8.94 12.48 -26.00
N LEU A 101 -8.88 11.20 -25.58
CA LEU A 101 -9.55 10.11 -26.28
C LEU A 101 -10.82 9.69 -25.54
N LEU A 102 -11.93 9.61 -26.26
CA LEU A 102 -13.25 9.26 -25.74
C LEU A 102 -13.85 8.14 -26.57
N SER A 103 -14.43 7.13 -25.94
CA SER A 103 -15.24 6.14 -26.65
C SER A 103 -16.42 5.68 -25.80
N THR A 104 -17.43 5.13 -26.46
CA THR A 104 -18.48 4.32 -25.81
C THR A 104 -18.29 2.82 -26.07
N TYR A 105 -17.29 2.47 -26.87
CA TYR A 105 -16.92 1.11 -27.28
C TYR A 105 -15.58 0.72 -26.66
N ASP A 106 -15.22 -0.55 -26.79
CA ASP A 106 -13.90 -1.03 -26.36
C ASP A 106 -12.79 -0.24 -27.06
N LEU A 107 -11.74 0.11 -26.32
CA LEU A 107 -10.68 0.97 -26.81
C LEU A 107 -9.35 0.21 -26.78
N MET A 108 -8.76 0.06 -27.96
CA MET A 108 -7.46 -0.58 -28.17
C MET A 108 -6.41 0.49 -28.44
N LEU A 109 -5.46 0.65 -27.53
CA LEU A 109 -4.40 1.65 -27.63
C LEU A 109 -3.10 1.03 -28.18
N PRO A 110 -2.46 1.66 -29.18
CA PRO A 110 -1.24 1.14 -29.80
C PRO A 110 -0.02 1.22 -28.87
N ALA A 111 1.03 0.49 -29.25
CA ALA A 111 2.31 0.47 -28.55
C ALA A 111 3.10 1.77 -28.76
N ASP A 112 4.13 1.95 -27.92
CA ASP A 112 5.21 2.94 -28.11
C ASP A 112 4.72 4.39 -28.33
N LYS A 113 3.62 4.77 -27.66
CA LYS A 113 3.07 6.14 -27.69
C LYS A 113 2.92 6.75 -26.30
N LEU A 114 3.09 8.07 -26.25
CA LEU A 114 2.84 8.91 -25.08
C LEU A 114 1.48 9.61 -25.23
N PHE A 115 0.54 9.28 -24.35
CA PHE A 115 -0.76 9.93 -24.23
C PHE A 115 -0.68 11.02 -23.15
N GLU A 116 -0.50 12.26 -23.58
CA GLU A 116 -0.35 13.43 -22.69
C GLU A 116 -1.69 13.92 -22.12
N LYS A 117 -2.79 13.37 -22.61
CA LYS A 117 -4.15 13.69 -22.19
C LYS A 117 -4.86 12.42 -21.73
N GLU A 118 -5.98 12.62 -21.07
CA GLU A 118 -6.79 11.57 -20.47
C GLU A 118 -7.36 10.65 -21.57
N VAL A 119 -7.49 9.36 -21.26
CA VAL A 119 -8.12 8.37 -22.14
C VAL A 119 -9.31 7.74 -21.41
N TYR A 120 -10.48 7.77 -22.03
CA TYR A 120 -11.72 7.32 -21.41
C TYR A 120 -12.62 6.53 -22.34
N THR A 121 -13.20 5.45 -21.81
CA THR A 121 -14.34 4.79 -22.41
C THR A 121 -15.35 4.30 -21.38
N THR A 122 -16.62 4.17 -21.76
CA THR A 122 -17.63 3.46 -20.96
C THR A 122 -17.50 1.93 -21.03
N ALA A 123 -16.62 1.40 -21.88
CA ALA A 123 -16.39 -0.02 -22.08
C ALA A 123 -14.98 -0.42 -21.60
N ASN A 124 -14.35 -1.40 -22.26
CA ASN A 124 -13.03 -1.90 -21.87
C ASN A 124 -11.89 -1.07 -22.46
N ILE A 125 -10.76 -1.00 -21.76
CA ILE A 125 -9.49 -0.49 -22.32
C ILE A 125 -8.49 -1.64 -22.41
N THR A 126 -7.88 -1.81 -23.59
CA THR A 126 -6.72 -2.69 -23.78
C THR A 126 -5.58 -1.85 -24.33
N THR A 127 -4.45 -1.81 -23.61
CA THR A 127 -3.24 -1.17 -24.11
C THR A 127 -2.27 -2.21 -24.67
N SER A 128 -1.55 -1.84 -25.71
CA SER A 128 -0.36 -2.58 -26.14
C SER A 128 0.80 -2.33 -25.15
N ASN A 129 1.97 -2.90 -25.45
CA ASN A 129 3.18 -2.75 -24.62
C ASN A 129 3.82 -1.36 -24.76
N ASN A 130 4.64 -0.99 -23.78
CA ASN A 130 5.50 0.22 -23.79
C ASN A 130 4.73 1.55 -24.00
N GLY A 131 3.45 1.60 -23.63
CA GLY A 131 2.66 2.82 -23.69
C GLY A 131 2.87 3.70 -22.45
N TYR A 132 2.83 5.01 -22.62
CA TYR A 132 2.89 5.99 -21.53
C TYR A 132 1.57 6.74 -21.45
N PHE A 133 0.90 6.68 -20.31
CA PHE A 133 -0.45 7.22 -20.14
C PHE A 133 -0.47 8.21 -19.00
N ARG A 134 -0.92 9.44 -19.28
CA ARG A 134 -1.20 10.39 -18.20
C ARG A 134 -2.26 9.85 -17.26
N THR A 135 -3.39 9.43 -17.82
CA THR A 135 -4.48 8.76 -17.10
C THR A 135 -5.25 7.80 -18.00
N LEU A 136 -5.88 6.78 -17.38
CA LEU A 136 -6.78 5.84 -18.03
C LEU A 136 -8.06 5.68 -17.21
N LEU A 137 -9.23 5.73 -17.85
CA LEU A 137 -10.50 5.40 -17.19
C LEU A 137 -11.33 4.46 -18.07
N ALA A 138 -11.56 3.24 -17.58
CA ALA A 138 -12.43 2.25 -18.21
C ALA A 138 -13.75 2.13 -17.43
N GLY A 139 -14.87 2.14 -18.16
CA GLY A 139 -16.20 1.88 -17.61
C GLY A 139 -16.48 0.40 -17.37
N LYS A 140 -15.58 -0.49 -17.82
CA LYS A 140 -15.57 -1.93 -17.55
C LYS A 140 -14.14 -2.36 -17.17
N ASP A 141 -13.60 -3.41 -17.81
CA ASP A 141 -12.30 -3.97 -17.50
C ASP A 141 -11.17 -3.17 -18.17
N MET A 142 -9.96 -3.25 -17.58
CA MET A 142 -8.76 -2.62 -18.10
C MET A 142 -7.61 -3.61 -18.17
N GLN A 143 -6.98 -3.71 -19.33
CA GLN A 143 -5.77 -4.49 -19.55
C GLN A 143 -4.64 -3.55 -19.96
N ILE A 144 -3.62 -3.43 -19.11
CA ILE A 144 -2.41 -2.66 -19.38
C ILE A 144 -1.32 -3.62 -19.82
N GLY A 145 -0.76 -3.41 -21.00
CA GLY A 145 0.33 -4.22 -21.56
C GLY A 145 1.64 -4.13 -20.76
N ASN A 146 2.64 -4.90 -21.18
CA ASN A 146 3.95 -4.94 -20.51
C ASN A 146 4.74 -3.65 -20.72
N GLY A 147 5.58 -3.29 -19.75
CA GLY A 147 6.51 -2.15 -19.88
C GLY A 147 5.82 -0.79 -19.98
N CYS A 148 4.53 -0.70 -19.63
CA CYS A 148 3.80 0.56 -19.71
C CYS A 148 4.12 1.47 -18.52
N MET A 149 3.69 2.73 -18.60
CA MET A 149 3.72 3.66 -17.49
C MET A 149 2.39 4.41 -17.37
N VAL A 150 1.79 4.40 -16.18
CA VAL A 150 0.70 5.31 -15.81
C VAL A 150 1.28 6.40 -14.92
N ILE A 151 1.03 7.67 -15.25
CA ILE A 151 1.75 8.80 -14.62
C ILE A 151 0.98 9.41 -13.43
N ARG A 152 -0.35 9.51 -13.49
CA ARG A 152 -1.13 10.16 -12.42
C ARG A 152 -2.14 9.25 -11.75
N TRP A 153 -3.01 8.64 -12.54
CA TRP A 153 -4.01 7.74 -12.02
C TRP A 153 -4.62 6.87 -13.12
N ALA A 154 -5.10 5.68 -12.73
CA ALA A 154 -5.93 4.84 -13.58
C ALA A 154 -7.10 4.26 -12.79
N HIS A 155 -8.23 4.05 -13.46
CA HIS A 155 -9.43 3.49 -12.86
C HIS A 155 -10.16 2.53 -13.80
N ALA A 156 -10.55 1.38 -13.27
CA ALA A 156 -11.47 0.43 -13.91
C ALA A 156 -12.70 0.19 -13.02
N GLU A 157 -13.89 0.22 -13.59
CA GLU A 157 -15.10 -0.24 -12.88
C GLU A 157 -15.09 -1.76 -12.71
N GLY A 158 -14.54 -2.48 -13.68
CA GLY A 158 -14.33 -3.93 -13.62
C GLY A 158 -12.94 -4.30 -13.10
N ASN A 159 -12.40 -5.40 -13.61
CA ASN A 159 -11.07 -5.89 -13.27
C ASN A 159 -9.98 -5.08 -13.98
N MET A 160 -8.82 -4.94 -13.33
CA MET A 160 -7.63 -4.36 -13.91
C MET A 160 -6.47 -5.35 -13.91
N THR A 161 -5.99 -5.73 -15.08
CA THR A 161 -4.81 -6.59 -15.24
C THR A 161 -3.65 -5.75 -15.76
N VAL A 162 -2.51 -5.81 -15.07
CA VAL A 162 -1.32 -5.03 -15.38
C VAL A 162 -0.18 -5.97 -15.78
N GLY A 163 0.34 -5.78 -16.99
CA GLY A 163 1.46 -6.55 -17.54
C GLY A 163 2.77 -6.32 -16.81
N ARG A 164 3.75 -7.19 -17.07
CA ARG A 164 5.06 -7.21 -16.41
C ARG A 164 5.83 -5.90 -16.63
N LYS A 165 6.69 -5.56 -15.67
CA LYS A 165 7.61 -4.40 -15.73
C LYS A 165 6.90 -3.07 -15.98
N THR A 166 5.65 -2.95 -15.55
CA THR A 166 4.84 -1.74 -15.69
C THR A 166 5.03 -0.83 -14.48
N THR A 167 5.11 0.48 -14.72
CA THR A 167 5.25 1.49 -13.67
C THR A 167 3.92 2.20 -13.45
N LEU A 168 3.40 2.12 -12.24
CA LEU A 168 2.11 2.67 -11.84
C LEU A 168 2.31 3.82 -10.86
N LEU A 169 2.51 5.03 -11.39
CA LEU A 169 2.65 6.23 -10.56
C LEU A 169 1.28 6.74 -10.11
N GLY A 170 1.25 7.37 -8.95
CA GLY A 170 0.04 7.92 -8.35
C GLY A 170 -0.97 6.86 -7.92
N ARG A 171 -2.25 7.08 -8.25
CA ARG A 171 -3.37 6.29 -7.70
C ARG A 171 -3.98 5.35 -8.74
N ILE A 172 -3.92 4.05 -8.48
CA ILE A 172 -4.53 3.03 -9.32
C ILE A 172 -5.67 2.37 -8.57
N THR A 173 -6.83 2.29 -9.22
CA THR A 173 -8.04 1.81 -8.56
C THR A 173 -8.86 0.89 -9.44
N SER A 174 -9.50 -0.08 -8.81
CA SER A 174 -10.54 -0.92 -9.42
C SER A 174 -11.68 -1.13 -8.42
N ARG A 175 -12.92 -1.24 -8.89
CA ARG A 175 -14.04 -1.67 -8.02
C ARG A 175 -14.12 -3.18 -7.82
N SER A 176 -13.30 -3.97 -8.50
CA SER A 176 -13.36 -5.44 -8.46
C SER A 176 -12.02 -6.03 -8.04
N GLN A 177 -11.05 -6.09 -8.94
CA GLN A 177 -9.74 -6.68 -8.68
C GLN A 177 -8.64 -5.91 -9.44
N ILE A 178 -7.45 -5.83 -8.84
CA ILE A 178 -6.20 -5.49 -9.55
C ILE A 178 -5.28 -6.71 -9.52
N THR A 179 -4.79 -7.13 -10.69
CA THR A 179 -3.74 -8.14 -10.80
C THR A 179 -2.48 -7.48 -11.37
N LEU A 180 -1.37 -7.54 -10.63
CA LEU A 180 -0.08 -6.98 -11.06
C LEU A 180 0.86 -8.07 -11.54
N GLY A 181 1.47 -7.85 -12.71
CA GLY A 181 2.54 -8.69 -13.22
C GLY A 181 3.87 -8.48 -12.50
N GLU A 182 4.80 -9.40 -12.73
CA GLU A 182 6.15 -9.35 -12.17
C GLU A 182 6.92 -8.09 -12.58
N GLY A 183 7.73 -7.56 -11.66
CA GLY A 183 8.58 -6.41 -11.93
C GLY A 183 7.83 -5.08 -12.02
N CYS A 184 6.52 -5.07 -11.72
CA CYS A 184 5.78 -3.84 -11.62
C CYS A 184 6.28 -2.98 -10.45
N SER A 185 6.16 -1.67 -10.60
CA SER A 185 6.32 -0.72 -9.50
C SER A 185 5.05 0.10 -9.32
N PHE A 186 4.76 0.50 -8.08
CA PHE A 186 3.52 1.20 -7.75
C PHE A 186 3.71 2.18 -6.58
N GLU A 187 2.84 3.18 -6.48
CA GLU A 187 2.75 4.06 -5.30
C GLU A 187 1.52 3.72 -4.46
N ARG A 188 0.31 3.80 -5.03
CA ARG A 188 -0.93 3.56 -4.30
C ARG A 188 -1.92 2.76 -5.13
N LEU A 189 -2.38 1.63 -4.57
CA LEU A 189 -3.38 0.76 -5.18
C LEU A 189 -4.59 0.64 -4.26
N TYR A 190 -5.77 0.54 -4.86
CA TYR A 190 -7.00 0.16 -4.15
C TYR A 190 -7.86 -0.75 -5.02
N ALA A 191 -8.27 -1.88 -4.45
CA ALA A 191 -9.35 -2.71 -4.96
C ALA A 191 -9.89 -3.60 -3.83
N PRO A 192 -11.12 -4.13 -3.94
CA PRO A 192 -11.58 -5.17 -3.03
C PRO A 192 -10.60 -6.34 -2.96
N LYS A 193 -9.96 -6.71 -4.07
CA LYS A 193 -8.89 -7.72 -4.10
C LYS A 193 -7.71 -7.25 -4.96
N ILE A 194 -6.49 -7.37 -4.46
CA ILE A 194 -5.26 -7.09 -5.16
C ILE A 194 -4.41 -8.36 -5.14
N VAL A 195 -3.99 -8.82 -6.33
CA VAL A 195 -3.20 -10.05 -6.51
C VAL A 195 -1.87 -9.67 -7.15
N PHE A 196 -0.77 -10.11 -6.53
CA PHE A 196 0.59 -9.84 -7.01
C PHE A 196 1.16 -11.08 -7.65
N VAL A 197 1.21 -11.11 -8.99
CA VAL A 197 1.53 -12.28 -9.82
C VAL A 197 0.61 -13.44 -9.48
N GLU A 198 -0.29 -13.76 -10.42
CA GLU A 198 -1.19 -14.90 -10.25
C GLU A 198 -0.36 -16.17 -9.99
N GLU A 199 -0.58 -16.75 -8.83
CA GLU A 199 -0.12 -18.08 -8.48
C GLU A 199 -1.26 -19.02 -8.89
N GLU A 200 -0.96 -20.10 -9.63
CA GLU A 200 -1.93 -21.19 -9.78
C GLU A 200 -2.33 -21.61 -8.37
N GLU A 201 -3.65 -21.65 -8.08
CA GLU A 201 -4.19 -21.83 -6.73
C GLU A 201 -3.31 -22.77 -5.90
N PRO A 202 -2.55 -22.25 -4.91
CA PRO A 202 -1.77 -23.11 -4.06
C PRO A 202 -2.75 -24.03 -3.32
N PRO A 203 -2.40 -25.31 -3.12
CA PRO A 203 -3.27 -26.25 -2.45
C PRO A 203 -3.69 -25.64 -1.11
N VAL A 204 -4.99 -25.69 -0.81
CA VAL A 204 -5.52 -25.33 0.52
C VAL A 204 -4.87 -26.28 1.53
N VAL A 205 -3.71 -25.90 2.06
CA VAL A 205 -3.04 -26.72 3.06
C VAL A 205 -3.76 -26.45 4.37
N ALA A 206 -4.71 -27.33 4.69
CA ALA A 206 -5.25 -27.47 6.02
C ALA A 206 -4.11 -27.91 6.94
N HIS A 207 -3.30 -26.96 7.42
CA HIS A 207 -2.32 -27.24 8.46
C HIS A 207 -3.06 -27.46 9.77
N SER A 208 -3.31 -28.73 10.11
CA SER A 208 -3.54 -29.10 11.51
C SER A 208 -2.29 -28.72 12.28
N THR A 209 -2.36 -27.65 13.05
CA THR A 209 -1.22 -27.15 13.82
C THR A 209 -1.66 -27.07 15.26
N GLU A 210 -1.47 -28.19 15.96
CA GLU A 210 -1.44 -28.20 17.41
C GLU A 210 -0.41 -27.15 17.83
N ARG A 211 -0.87 -26.11 18.52
CA ARG A 211 -0.05 -24.99 18.97
C ARG A 211 0.05 -25.02 20.48
N LYS A 212 1.24 -24.75 20.99
CA LYS A 212 1.46 -24.60 22.43
C LYS A 212 1.01 -23.22 22.87
N VAL A 213 0.21 -23.15 23.93
CA VAL A 213 -0.20 -21.86 24.50
C VAL A 213 0.99 -21.23 25.21
N LEU A 214 1.41 -20.07 24.74
CA LEU A 214 2.36 -19.19 25.40
C LEU A 214 1.59 -18.37 26.45
N LYS A 215 1.67 -18.79 27.73
CA LYS A 215 0.87 -18.19 28.80
C LYS A 215 1.38 -16.80 29.22
N GLU A 216 2.69 -16.62 29.20
CA GLU A 216 3.36 -15.40 29.65
C GLU A 216 4.45 -15.02 28.64
N LEU A 217 4.68 -13.72 28.52
CA LEU A 217 5.79 -13.17 27.75
C LEU A 217 6.89 -12.75 28.71
N ASP A 218 8.13 -12.78 28.23
CA ASP A 218 9.27 -12.29 29.00
C ASP A 218 9.22 -10.75 29.12
N ASP A 219 9.71 -10.21 30.25
CA ASP A 219 9.85 -8.76 30.52
C ASP A 219 8.55 -7.93 30.38
N VAL A 220 7.40 -8.50 30.75
CA VAL A 220 6.14 -7.76 30.85
C VAL A 220 6.19 -6.80 32.04
N ARG A 221 6.16 -5.50 31.75
CA ARG A 221 6.21 -4.41 32.76
C ARG A 221 4.84 -3.97 33.23
N LEU A 222 3.87 -4.01 32.32
CA LEU A 222 2.50 -3.62 32.59
C LEU A 222 1.57 -4.57 31.84
N LYS A 223 0.67 -5.20 32.59
CA LYS A 223 -0.47 -5.94 32.05
C LYS A 223 -1.74 -5.18 32.38
N SER A 224 -2.46 -4.75 31.35
CA SER A 224 -3.72 -4.03 31.50
C SER A 224 -4.75 -4.63 30.56
N ALA A 225 -5.74 -5.32 31.12
CA ALA A 225 -6.68 -6.15 30.36
C ALA A 225 -5.94 -7.13 29.43
N ARG A 226 -6.13 -7.02 28.10
CA ARG A 226 -5.46 -7.84 27.08
C ARG A 226 -4.10 -7.28 26.64
N ARG A 227 -3.73 -6.06 27.05
CA ARG A 227 -2.50 -5.38 26.63
C ARG A 227 -1.30 -5.79 27.48
N ASN A 228 -0.22 -6.16 26.82
CA ASN A 228 1.06 -6.52 27.40
C ASN A 228 2.13 -5.54 26.92
N LEU A 229 2.73 -4.80 27.84
CA LEU A 229 3.79 -3.83 27.57
C LEU A 229 5.16 -4.44 27.92
N LEU A 230 6.03 -4.60 26.92
CA LEU A 230 7.38 -5.15 27.06
C LEU A 230 8.41 -4.05 26.83
N ARG A 231 9.46 -3.99 27.67
CA ARG A 231 10.61 -3.10 27.44
C ARG A 231 11.63 -3.74 26.49
N GLY A 232 11.83 -5.05 26.62
CA GLY A 232 12.75 -5.85 25.83
C GLY A 232 12.17 -6.37 24.52
N ARG A 233 12.81 -7.40 23.96
CA ARG A 233 12.40 -8.07 22.72
C ARG A 233 11.13 -8.90 22.97
N LEU A 234 10.23 -8.94 21.99
CA LEU A 234 9.19 -9.96 21.90
C LEU A 234 9.69 -11.16 21.11
N VAL A 235 9.47 -12.38 21.62
CA VAL A 235 9.58 -13.62 20.87
C VAL A 235 8.32 -14.46 21.08
N ILE A 236 7.64 -14.83 19.99
CA ILE A 236 6.64 -15.90 19.98
C ILE A 236 7.31 -17.09 19.29
N PRO A 237 7.66 -18.17 20.02
CA PRO A 237 8.42 -19.28 19.44
C PRO A 237 7.61 -20.10 18.43
N GLU A 238 8.30 -20.95 17.67
CA GLU A 238 7.70 -21.78 16.63
C GLU A 238 6.48 -22.55 17.18
N ARG A 239 5.37 -22.55 16.42
CA ARG A 239 4.13 -23.25 16.79
C ARG A 239 3.54 -22.83 18.15
N HIS A 240 3.82 -21.62 18.62
CA HIS A 240 3.17 -21.08 19.81
C HIS A 240 2.00 -20.17 19.45
N VAL A 241 1.00 -20.15 20.34
CA VAL A 241 -0.10 -19.18 20.29
C VAL A 241 -0.05 -18.26 21.51
N PHE A 242 -0.10 -16.96 21.25
CA PHE A 242 -0.24 -15.94 22.29
C PHE A 242 -1.58 -15.22 22.13
N ASP A 243 -2.30 -15.04 23.24
CA ASP A 243 -3.57 -14.33 23.28
C ASP A 243 -3.42 -13.01 24.05
N GLY A 244 -3.49 -11.91 23.29
CA GLY A 244 -3.38 -10.56 23.82
C GLY A 244 -2.76 -9.60 22.82
N ASP A 245 -2.91 -8.32 23.11
CA ASP A 245 -2.25 -7.25 22.38
C ASP A 245 -0.86 -7.01 22.96
N VAL A 246 0.12 -6.75 22.10
CA VAL A 246 1.51 -6.59 22.50
C VAL A 246 2.04 -5.23 22.07
N VAL A 247 2.64 -4.51 23.01
CA VAL A 247 3.45 -3.32 22.72
C VAL A 247 4.86 -3.60 23.20
N THR A 248 5.82 -3.60 22.28
CA THR A 248 7.24 -3.85 22.59
C THR A 248 8.11 -2.67 22.18
N PHE A 249 9.10 -2.34 22.99
CA PHE A 249 10.13 -1.33 22.68
C PHE A 249 11.44 -1.94 22.16
N GLY A 250 11.54 -3.28 22.15
CA GLY A 250 12.64 -4.01 21.51
C GLY A 250 12.27 -4.55 20.13
N LYS A 251 13.12 -5.41 19.59
CA LYS A 251 12.79 -6.18 18.38
C LYS A 251 11.57 -7.08 18.64
N ALA A 252 10.87 -7.47 17.58
CA ALA A 252 9.80 -8.47 17.64
C ALA A 252 10.11 -9.62 16.68
N ASP A 253 9.88 -10.84 17.13
CA ASP A 253 10.02 -12.06 16.34
C ASP A 253 8.82 -12.97 16.61
N ILE A 254 8.11 -13.36 15.56
CA ILE A 254 7.10 -14.41 15.60
C ILE A 254 7.62 -15.50 14.68
N GLU A 255 8.09 -16.60 15.26
CA GLU A 255 8.67 -17.71 14.51
C GLU A 255 7.60 -18.50 13.74
N ASP A 256 8.06 -19.43 12.89
CA ASP A 256 7.21 -20.16 11.95
C ASP A 256 6.01 -20.82 12.65
N TYR A 257 4.87 -20.85 11.97
CA TYR A 257 3.60 -21.39 12.48
C TYR A 257 3.07 -20.71 13.76
N GLY A 258 3.68 -19.59 14.18
CA GLY A 258 3.23 -18.78 15.30
C GLY A 258 1.83 -18.21 15.09
N TYR A 259 1.13 -17.93 16.18
CA TYR A 259 -0.19 -17.34 16.15
C TYR A 259 -0.34 -16.25 17.22
N LEU A 260 -0.57 -15.02 16.78
CA LEU A 260 -0.95 -13.91 17.64
C LEU A 260 -2.46 -13.63 17.52
N LYS A 261 -3.21 -13.91 18.59
CA LYS A 261 -4.63 -13.56 18.72
C LYS A 261 -4.81 -12.13 19.22
N GLY A 262 -4.25 -11.17 18.50
CA GLY A 262 -4.28 -9.78 18.90
C GLY A 262 -3.46 -8.90 17.97
N SER A 263 -3.30 -7.65 18.38
CA SER A 263 -2.52 -6.65 17.66
C SER A 263 -1.12 -6.50 18.24
N ILE A 264 -0.20 -5.99 17.43
CA ILE A 264 1.18 -5.77 17.85
C ILE A 264 1.69 -4.40 17.39
N LYS A 265 2.29 -3.68 18.34
CA LYS A 265 3.03 -2.44 18.12
C LYS A 265 4.50 -2.64 18.50
N CYS A 266 5.40 -2.56 17.52
CA CYS A 266 6.84 -2.67 17.69
C CYS A 266 7.50 -1.29 17.55
N ASN A 267 7.88 -0.69 18.68
CA ASN A 267 8.59 0.59 18.77
C ASN A 267 10.08 0.36 19.04
N ALA A 268 10.75 -0.44 18.20
CA ALA A 268 12.19 -0.67 18.36
C ALA A 268 12.97 0.62 18.10
N HIS A 269 13.37 1.35 19.15
CA HIS A 269 14.25 2.51 19.00
C HIS A 269 15.67 2.07 18.63
N GLN A 270 16.44 2.92 17.94
CA GLN A 270 17.82 2.61 17.52
C GLN A 270 18.79 2.36 18.68
N ASP A 271 18.43 2.63 19.93
CA ASP A 271 19.33 2.61 21.10
C ASP A 271 19.44 1.27 21.86
N ILE A 272 19.55 0.16 21.13
CA ILE A 272 20.09 -1.08 21.70
C ILE A 272 21.27 -1.54 20.84
N GLY A 273 22.45 -1.01 21.16
CA GLY A 273 23.76 -1.64 20.97
C GLY A 273 24.35 -1.64 19.55
N ARG A 274 25.53 -1.01 19.43
CA ARG A 274 26.52 -1.16 18.35
C ARG A 274 26.83 -2.63 18.02
N TYR A 275 27.37 -2.84 16.79
CA TYR A 275 28.01 -4.02 16.16
C TYR A 275 27.08 -4.92 15.31
N VAL A 276 27.40 -5.38 14.08
CA VAL A 276 28.66 -5.54 13.31
C VAL A 276 28.38 -5.48 11.79
N GLN A 277 29.36 -4.93 11.08
CA GLN A 277 29.91 -5.13 9.71
C GLN A 277 29.14 -5.00 8.40
N GLU A 278 29.84 -4.26 7.53
CA GLU A 278 29.83 -4.18 6.08
C GLU A 278 29.90 -5.55 5.40
N SER A 279 29.47 -5.59 4.13
CA SER A 279 29.45 -6.72 3.20
C SER A 279 28.41 -7.79 3.52
N ALA A 280 27.19 -7.57 3.05
CA ALA A 280 26.13 -8.55 3.10
C ALA A 280 25.21 -8.32 1.90
N SER A 281 24.79 -9.41 1.25
CA SER A 281 23.83 -9.39 0.14
C SER A 281 22.53 -8.66 0.56
N ILE A 282 21.66 -8.31 -0.40
CA ILE A 282 20.37 -7.65 -0.08
C ILE A 282 19.59 -8.43 1.00
N GLU A 283 19.66 -9.78 0.99
CA GLU A 283 19.02 -10.63 2.01
C GLU A 283 19.63 -10.50 3.40
N ASP A 284 20.96 -10.43 3.50
CA ASP A 284 21.66 -10.31 4.77
C ASP A 284 21.50 -8.90 5.37
N SER A 285 21.42 -7.89 4.51
CA SER A 285 21.05 -6.52 4.90
C SER A 285 19.62 -6.47 5.44
N ILE A 286 18.66 -7.15 4.79
CA ILE A 286 17.27 -7.26 5.27
C ILE A 286 17.22 -7.96 6.64
N LYS A 287 17.93 -9.08 6.83
CA LYS A 287 17.93 -9.81 8.12
C LYS A 287 18.60 -9.04 9.27
N GLY A 288 19.63 -8.23 8.99
CA GLY A 288 20.34 -7.45 10.00
C GLY A 288 19.58 -6.22 10.50
N THR A 289 18.86 -5.51 9.63
CA THR A 289 18.17 -4.25 9.96
C THR A 289 16.73 -4.44 10.41
N THR A 290 16.09 -5.58 10.07
CA THR A 290 14.69 -5.84 10.39
C THR A 290 14.44 -5.80 11.89
N ARG A 291 13.46 -4.99 12.29
CA ARG A 291 13.07 -4.83 13.70
C ARG A 291 11.87 -5.68 14.07
N PHE A 292 11.01 -5.99 13.11
CA PHE A 292 9.93 -6.95 13.29
C PHE A 292 9.97 -8.03 12.22
N LYS A 293 10.35 -9.25 12.62
CA LYS A 293 10.33 -10.44 11.79
C LYS A 293 9.09 -11.28 12.10
N ILE A 294 8.40 -11.69 11.04
CA ILE A 294 7.31 -12.66 11.07
C ILE A 294 7.77 -13.82 10.18
N GLY A 295 7.84 -15.02 10.75
CA GLY A 295 8.21 -16.27 10.09
C GLY A 295 7.16 -16.74 9.10
N ASN A 296 7.31 -17.97 8.62
CA ASN A 296 6.40 -18.56 7.64
C ASN A 296 5.15 -19.14 8.31
N HIS A 297 4.03 -19.17 7.59
CA HIS A 297 2.77 -19.75 8.06
C HIS A 297 2.23 -19.11 9.36
N VAL A 298 2.62 -17.86 9.64
CA VAL A 298 2.19 -17.14 10.83
C VAL A 298 0.78 -16.59 10.64
N ARG A 299 -0.01 -16.63 11.71
CA ARG A 299 -1.33 -15.98 11.77
C ARG A 299 -1.33 -14.83 12.76
N ILE A 300 -1.89 -13.69 12.35
CA ILE A 300 -2.11 -12.52 13.22
C ILE A 300 -3.55 -12.03 13.02
N ASP A 301 -4.36 -12.06 14.07
CA ASP A 301 -5.78 -11.65 13.98
C ASP A 301 -5.98 -10.12 14.10
N GLY A 302 -4.97 -9.39 14.57
CA GLY A 302 -5.05 -7.95 14.80
C GLY A 302 -4.20 -7.13 13.83
N SER A 303 -3.98 -5.87 14.21
CA SER A 303 -3.16 -4.93 13.44
C SER A 303 -1.67 -5.07 13.76
N ILE A 304 -0.85 -4.68 12.80
CA ILE A 304 0.60 -4.68 12.90
C ILE A 304 1.09 -3.25 12.68
N PHE A 305 1.87 -2.75 13.64
CA PHE A 305 2.57 -1.47 13.51
C PHE A 305 4.03 -1.64 13.89
N CYS A 306 4.95 -1.11 13.08
CA CYS A 306 6.35 -0.97 13.43
C CYS A 306 6.92 0.39 13.02
N THR A 307 7.71 1.02 13.88
CA THR A 307 8.43 2.28 13.57
C THR A 307 9.63 2.09 12.63
N HIS A 308 9.86 0.87 12.16
CA HIS A 308 11.01 0.48 11.34
C HIS A 308 10.57 -0.56 10.31
N ASP A 309 11.51 -1.41 9.88
CA ASP A 309 11.30 -2.44 8.88
C ASP A 309 10.53 -3.64 9.44
N ILE A 310 9.58 -4.12 8.65
CA ILE A 310 8.83 -5.35 8.85
C ILE A 310 9.16 -6.34 7.74
N PHE A 311 9.47 -7.58 8.13
CA PHE A 311 9.56 -8.72 7.23
C PHE A 311 8.44 -9.71 7.56
N ILE A 312 7.63 -10.07 6.57
CA ILE A 312 6.62 -11.12 6.65
C ILE A 312 7.06 -12.27 5.76
N GLY A 313 7.18 -13.47 6.33
CA GLY A 313 7.51 -14.69 5.61
C GLY A 313 6.39 -15.17 4.69
N GLU A 314 6.53 -16.38 4.20
CA GLU A 314 5.60 -16.97 3.24
C GLU A 314 4.31 -17.47 3.92
N ASN A 315 3.22 -17.53 3.14
CA ASN A 315 1.97 -18.18 3.53
C ASN A 315 1.38 -17.67 4.85
N CYS A 316 1.59 -16.40 5.18
CA CYS A 316 1.05 -15.79 6.40
C CYS A 316 -0.40 -15.34 6.21
N LEU A 317 -1.14 -15.25 7.30
CA LEU A 317 -2.51 -14.72 7.34
C LEU A 317 -2.58 -13.56 8.34
N ILE A 318 -2.78 -12.35 7.84
CA ILE A 318 -2.86 -11.15 8.69
C ILE A 318 -4.23 -10.50 8.49
N ALA A 319 -5.06 -10.49 9.53
CA ALA A 319 -6.43 -10.01 9.41
C ALA A 319 -6.56 -8.48 9.52
N GLY A 320 -5.59 -7.78 10.12
CA GLY A 320 -5.64 -6.34 10.36
C GLY A 320 -4.70 -5.51 9.47
N PRO A 321 -4.77 -4.17 9.59
CA PRO A 321 -3.85 -3.25 8.91
C PRO A 321 -2.38 -3.51 9.24
N VAL A 322 -1.50 -3.23 8.27
CA VAL A 322 -0.04 -3.39 8.43
C VAL A 322 0.65 -2.07 8.10
N ILE A 323 1.34 -1.50 9.09
CA ILE A 323 2.02 -0.22 8.96
C ILE A 323 3.48 -0.39 9.37
N ALA A 324 4.39 -0.11 8.44
CA ALA A 324 5.83 0.03 8.69
C ALA A 324 6.25 1.46 8.36
N GLU A 325 6.94 2.17 9.24
CA GLU A 325 7.37 3.54 8.92
C GLU A 325 8.46 3.60 7.84
N ASN A 326 9.19 2.49 7.60
CA ASN A 326 10.26 2.44 6.61
C ASN A 326 10.01 1.40 5.51
N ARG A 327 10.47 0.15 5.69
CA ARG A 327 10.34 -0.90 4.67
C ARG A 327 9.39 -2.02 5.12
N LEU A 328 8.56 -2.50 4.21
CA LEU A 328 7.73 -3.70 4.38
C LEU A 328 8.06 -4.71 3.29
N VAL A 329 8.44 -5.92 3.69
CA VAL A 329 8.64 -7.07 2.78
C VAL A 329 7.56 -8.10 3.06
N ILE A 330 6.87 -8.56 2.02
CA ILE A 330 5.77 -9.53 2.11
C ILE A 330 6.12 -10.75 1.25
N GLY A 331 6.36 -11.87 1.93
CA GLY A 331 6.70 -13.15 1.33
C GLY A 331 5.53 -13.82 0.62
N SER A 332 5.88 -14.72 -0.29
CA SER A 332 4.97 -15.37 -1.22
C SER A 332 3.76 -16.06 -0.56
N GLY A 333 2.61 -16.07 -1.23
CA GLY A 333 1.38 -16.71 -0.75
C GLY A 333 0.73 -16.07 0.50
N THR A 334 1.25 -14.95 1.00
CA THR A 334 0.69 -14.25 2.17
C THR A 334 -0.62 -13.53 1.83
N VAL A 335 -1.60 -13.60 2.74
CA VAL A 335 -2.89 -12.91 2.63
C VAL A 335 -3.03 -11.87 3.73
N ILE A 336 -3.40 -10.65 3.34
CA ILE A 336 -3.65 -9.53 4.27
C ILE A 336 -5.05 -8.96 4.06
N GLY A 337 -5.83 -8.92 5.15
CA GLY A 337 -7.25 -8.57 5.14
C GLY A 337 -8.13 -9.70 4.61
N THR A 338 -9.43 -9.41 4.50
CA THR A 338 -10.44 -10.33 3.94
C THR A 338 -11.42 -9.55 3.07
N PRO A 339 -12.25 -10.21 2.24
CA PRO A 339 -13.31 -9.53 1.47
C PRO A 339 -14.25 -8.69 2.36
N ASP A 340 -14.59 -9.20 3.55
CA ASP A 340 -15.53 -8.56 4.48
C ASP A 340 -14.85 -7.53 5.40
N ALA A 341 -13.53 -7.62 5.55
CA ALA A 341 -12.72 -6.70 6.34
C ALA A 341 -11.46 -6.29 5.56
N PRO A 342 -11.60 -5.40 4.55
CA PRO A 342 -10.47 -4.87 3.81
C PRO A 342 -9.57 -4.04 4.73
N CYS A 343 -8.28 -4.11 4.49
CA CYS A 343 -7.24 -3.50 5.33
C CYS A 343 -6.41 -2.47 4.56
N SER A 344 -5.65 -1.70 5.33
CA SER A 344 -4.69 -0.74 4.80
C SER A 344 -3.28 -1.22 5.09
N ILE A 345 -2.44 -1.18 4.06
CA ILE A 345 -1.00 -1.44 4.14
C ILE A 345 -0.26 -0.15 3.79
N ILE A 346 0.65 0.27 4.66
CA ILE A 346 1.41 1.52 4.46
C ILE A 346 2.88 1.30 4.83
N ALA A 347 3.78 1.69 3.92
CA ALA A 347 5.20 1.86 4.21
C ALA A 347 5.86 2.85 3.24
N ASN A 348 7.11 3.28 3.51
CA ASN A 348 7.86 4.04 2.50
C ASN A 348 8.21 3.17 1.30
N GLU A 349 8.75 1.99 1.59
CA GLU A 349 9.09 1.00 0.59
C GLU A 349 8.31 -0.28 0.84
N VAL A 350 7.63 -0.79 -0.19
CA VAL A 350 6.94 -2.07 -0.11
C VAL A 350 7.49 -3.03 -1.16
N ILE A 351 7.93 -4.20 -0.72
CA ILE A 351 8.38 -5.29 -1.60
C ILE A 351 7.40 -6.43 -1.43
N VAL A 352 6.77 -6.84 -2.53
CA VAL A 352 5.74 -7.87 -2.54
C VAL A 352 6.16 -8.99 -3.47
N GLU A 353 6.16 -10.21 -2.97
CA GLU A 353 6.43 -11.40 -3.78
C GLU A 353 5.18 -11.95 -4.47
N ARG A 354 5.36 -13.02 -5.24
CA ARG A 354 4.29 -13.71 -5.98
C ARG A 354 3.23 -14.29 -5.04
N GLY A 355 1.98 -14.34 -5.51
CA GLY A 355 0.89 -15.01 -4.82
C GLY A 355 0.36 -14.25 -3.61
N VAL A 356 0.93 -13.09 -3.29
CA VAL A 356 0.40 -12.24 -2.22
C VAL A 356 -0.98 -11.71 -2.62
N VAL A 357 -1.91 -11.81 -1.69
CA VAL A 357 -3.28 -11.28 -1.83
C VAL A 357 -3.54 -10.24 -0.76
N ILE A 358 -3.94 -9.05 -1.20
CA ILE A 358 -4.29 -7.94 -0.32
C ILE A 358 -5.73 -7.53 -0.59
N TYR A 359 -6.54 -7.46 0.46
CA TYR A 359 -7.90 -6.90 0.38
C TYR A 359 -7.87 -5.46 0.86
N GLY A 360 -8.21 -4.49 -0.01
CA GLY A 360 -8.29 -3.07 0.35
C GLY A 360 -7.19 -2.20 -0.27
N THR A 361 -6.45 -1.48 0.57
CA THR A 361 -5.48 -0.45 0.14
C THR A 361 -4.06 -0.88 0.42
N ILE A 362 -3.16 -0.62 -0.53
CA ILE A 362 -1.72 -0.64 -0.31
C ILE A 362 -1.11 0.67 -0.79
N TRP A 363 -0.29 1.29 0.06
CA TRP A 363 0.35 2.57 -0.20
C TRP A 363 1.84 2.50 0.16
N ALA A 364 2.67 2.48 -0.86
CA ALA A 364 4.09 2.74 -0.76
C ALA A 364 4.34 4.24 -0.97
N THR A 365 4.72 4.97 0.08
CA THR A 365 4.85 6.43 0.01
C THR A 365 6.06 6.89 -0.81
N LYS A 366 7.04 6.01 -1.05
CA LYS A 366 8.17 6.24 -1.96
C LYS A 366 8.16 5.27 -3.14
N VAL A 367 8.12 3.96 -2.90
CA VAL A 367 8.13 2.96 -3.98
C VAL A 367 7.63 1.58 -3.53
N GLY A 368 6.70 1.03 -4.28
CA GLY A 368 6.28 -0.36 -4.22
C GLY A 368 6.91 -1.15 -5.37
N LYS A 369 7.32 -2.40 -5.13
CA LYS A 369 7.89 -3.30 -6.14
C LYS A 369 7.32 -4.71 -6.03
N VAL A 370 7.06 -5.31 -7.18
CA VAL A 370 6.66 -6.71 -7.31
C VAL A 370 7.88 -7.54 -7.73
N THR A 371 8.30 -8.48 -6.90
CA THR A 371 9.49 -9.32 -7.13
C THR A 371 9.10 -10.79 -7.26
N LEU A 372 9.97 -11.59 -7.86
CA LEU A 372 9.93 -13.04 -7.67
C LEU A 372 10.54 -13.38 -6.31
N PRO A 373 10.16 -14.52 -5.69
CA PRO A 373 10.88 -15.01 -4.54
C PRO A 373 12.37 -15.09 -4.89
N ALA A 374 13.22 -14.65 -3.97
CA ALA A 374 14.65 -14.89 -4.13
C ALA A 374 14.84 -16.41 -4.29
N GLN A 375 15.40 -16.83 -5.43
CA GLN A 375 15.74 -18.24 -5.58
C GLN A 375 16.73 -18.58 -4.47
N GLN A 376 16.29 -19.33 -3.45
CA GLN A 376 17.20 -20.08 -2.59
C GLN A 376 18.15 -20.84 -3.51
N GLU A 377 19.44 -20.49 -3.49
CA GLU A 377 20.52 -21.23 -4.14
C GLU A 377 20.59 -22.65 -3.53
N ARG A 378 19.69 -23.54 -3.97
CA ARG A 378 19.67 -24.96 -3.59
C ARG A 378 20.53 -25.82 -4.52
N GLN A 379 21.45 -25.23 -5.29
CA GLN A 379 22.22 -25.97 -6.31
C GLN A 379 23.72 -25.68 -6.43
N VAL A 380 24.39 -25.02 -5.47
CA VAL A 380 25.87 -24.86 -5.53
C VAL A 380 26.62 -25.56 -4.38
N ARG A 381 25.95 -26.32 -3.51
CA ARG A 381 26.60 -27.21 -2.52
C ARG A 381 26.47 -28.71 -2.79
N MET A 382 26.22 -29.10 -4.04
CA MET A 382 26.38 -30.50 -4.49
C MET A 382 27.37 -30.66 -5.66
N SER A 383 28.19 -29.65 -5.94
CA SER A 383 29.34 -29.77 -6.85
C SER A 383 30.36 -28.65 -6.60
N ALA A 384 31.03 -28.69 -5.44
CA ALA A 384 32.33 -28.06 -5.21
C ALA A 384 32.99 -28.74 -4.00
#